data_AF-A0A822DN12-F1
#
_entry.id   AF-A0A822DN12-F1
#
_cell.length_a   1.000
_cell.length_b   1.000
_cell.length_c   1.000
_cell.angle_alpha   90.00
_cell.angle_beta   90.00
_cell.angle_gamma   90.00
#
_symmetry.space_group_name_H-M   'P 1'
#
loop_
_entity.id
_entity.type
_entity.pdbx_description
1 polymer ?
#
loop_
_entity_poly.entity_id
_entity_poly.type
_entity_poly.pdbx_seq_one_letter_code
_entity_poly.pdbx_strand_id
1 'polypeptide(L)' 'AHWCPPCRNFTPKLAEIFKETHNELKDKFDIVFISCDEDQSSFDEYFKEMPWKALPYS' A
#
# COMPACT_ATOMS: atom_id res chain seq x y z
N ALA A 1 2.85 0.13 8.08
CA ALA A 1 1.82 0.12 9.14
C ALA A 1 1.28 1.52 9.33
N HIS A 2 -0.01 1.63 9.60
CA HIS A 2 -0.78 2.88 9.67
C HIS A 2 -0.37 3.76 10.85
N TRP A 3 0.02 3.15 11.97
CA TRP A 3 0.46 3.86 13.17
C TRP A 3 1.72 4.73 12.94
N CYS A 4 2.52 4.41 11.91
CA CYS A 4 3.79 5.07 11.60
C CYS A 4 3.58 6.41 10.85
N PRO A 5 3.89 7.58 11.47
CA PRO A 5 3.69 8.88 10.84
C PRO A 5 4.39 9.09 9.48
N PRO A 6 5.66 8.70 9.28
CA PRO A 6 6.29 8.85 7.97
C PRO A 6 5.63 7.96 6.90
N CYS A 7 5.12 6.78 7.27
CA CYS A 7 4.41 5.91 6.33
C CYS A 7 3.10 6.53 5.84
N ARG A 8 2.33 7.18 6.72
CA ARG A 8 1.09 7.87 6.32
C ARG A 8 1.31 8.99 5.31
N ASN A 9 2.44 9.69 5.40
CA ASN A 9 2.78 10.75 4.43
C ASN A 9 3.37 10.20 3.13
N PHE A 10 3.99 9.03 3.18
CA PHE A 10 4.66 8.41 2.03
C PHE A 10 3.69 7.63 1.14
N THR A 11 2.78 6.85 1.73
CA THR A 11 1.86 5.98 0.98
C THR A 11 1.02 6.71 -0.06
N PRO A 12 0.45 7.90 0.20
CA PRO A 12 -0.32 8.62 -0.82
C PRO A 12 0.52 9.00 -2.04
N LYS A 13 1.78 9.43 -1.83
CA LYS A 13 2.72 9.75 -2.92
C LYS A 13 3.09 8.52 -3.72
N LEU A 14 3.34 7.40 -3.04
CA LEU A 14 3.62 6.13 -3.69
C LEU A 14 2.42 5.64 -4.50
N ALA A 15 1.19 5.80 -3.99
CA ALA A 15 -0.04 5.44 -4.69
C ALA A 15 -0.26 6.26 -5.98
N GLU A 16 0.07 7.56 -5.96
CA GLU A 16 0.06 8.42 -7.14
C GLU A 16 1.04 7.92 -8.21
N ILE A 17 2.31 7.74 -7.84
CA ILE A 17 3.36 7.23 -8.74
C ILE A 17 2.99 5.84 -9.28
N PHE A 18 2.44 4.97 -8.44
CA PHE A 18 2.01 3.65 -8.87
C PHE A 18 0.92 3.74 -9.93
N LYS A 19 -0.09 4.59 -9.76
CA LYS A 19 -1.17 4.75 -10.75
C LYS A 19 -0.65 5.27 -12.09
N GLU A 20 0.26 6.24 -12.07
CA GLU A 20 0.90 6.77 -13.28
C GLU A 20 1.71 5.68 -13.99
N THR A 21 2.58 5.01 -13.24
CA THR A 21 3.53 4.03 -13.77
C THR A 21 2.85 2.73 -14.18
N HIS A 22 1.78 2.31 -13.50
CA HIS A 22 1.07 1.07 -13.81
C HIS A 22 0.42 1.10 -15.20
N ASN A 23 0.02 2.28 -15.69
CA ASN A 23 -0.48 2.43 -17.05
C ASN A 23 0.61 2.18 -18.11
N GLU A 24 1.86 2.54 -17.81
CA GLU A 24 2.99 2.42 -18.73
C GLU A 24 3.70 1.06 -18.63
N LEU A 25 3.84 0.55 -17.40
CA LEU A 25 4.64 -0.65 -17.10
C LEU A 25 3.80 -1.91 -16.89
N LYS A 26 2.47 -1.81 -16.72
CA LYS A 26 1.49 -2.92 -16.56
C LYS A 26 2.02 -4.16 -15.83
N ASP A 27 2.66 -5.06 -16.57
CA ASP A 27 3.11 -6.38 -16.11
C ASP A 27 4.58 -6.42 -15.67
N LYS A 28 5.33 -5.33 -15.82
CA LYS A 28 6.76 -5.23 -15.50
C LYS A 28 7.03 -4.82 -14.05
N PHE A 29 6.04 -4.26 -13.38
CA PHE A 29 6.18 -3.74 -12.03
C PHE A 29 4.87 -3.88 -11.24
N ASP A 30 4.99 -4.39 -10.01
CA ASP A 30 3.88 -4.50 -9.07
C ASP A 30 4.40 -4.23 -7.65
N ILE A 31 3.52 -3.78 -6.76
CA ILE A 31 3.83 -3.52 -5.36
C ILE A 31 3.04 -4.51 -4.50
N VAL A 32 3.72 -5.10 -3.51
CA VAL A 32 3.08 -5.96 -2.52
C VAL A 32 3.25 -5.34 -1.14
N PHE A 33 2.14 -4.96 -0.52
CA PHE A 33 2.10 -4.45 0.83
C PHE A 33 2.28 -5.59 1.84
N ILE A 34 3.27 -5.41 2.72
CA ILE A 34 3.52 -6.27 3.88
C ILE A 34 3.23 -5.40 5.10
N SER A 35 2.19 -5.78 5.84
CA SER A 35 1.76 -5.02 7.00
C SER A 35 2.58 -5.38 8.24
N CYS A 36 2.80 -4.35 9.06
CA CYS A 36 3.26 -4.48 10.45
C CYS A 36 2.22 -3.84 11.39
N ASP A 37 0.95 -3.85 10.99
CA ASP A 37 -0.17 -3.37 11.81
C ASP A 37 -0.47 -4.40 12.91
N GLU A 38 -1.00 -3.93 14.05
CA GLU A 38 -1.19 -4.76 15.25
C GLU A 38 -2.48 -5.59 15.20
N ASP A 39 -3.41 -5.25 14.30
CA ASP A 39 -4.66 -5.97 14.11
C ASP A 39 -5.17 -5.89 12.65
N GLN A 40 -6.11 -6.79 12.33
CA GLN A 40 -6.74 -6.89 11.01
C GLN A 40 -7.51 -5.63 10.61
N SER A 41 -8.15 -4.95 11.56
CA SER A 41 -8.97 -3.77 11.27
C SER A 41 -8.09 -2.58 10.87
N SER A 42 -6.97 -2.39 11.57
CA SER A 42 -5.93 -1.40 11.24
C SER A 42 -5.30 -1.67 9.87
N PHE A 43 -5.06 -2.94 9.55
CA PHE A 43 -4.62 -3.35 8.21
C PHE A 43 -5.66 -3.01 7.13
N ASP A 44 -6.92 -3.41 7.34
CA ASP A 44 -8.00 -3.20 6.37
C ASP A 44 -8.28 -1.72 6.13
N GLU A 45 -8.18 -0.88 7.17
CA GLU A 45 -8.34 0.57 7.04
C GLU A 45 -7.24 1.18 6.18
N TYR A 46 -5.98 0.85 6.45
CA TYR A 46 -4.85 1.42 5.74
C TYR A 46 -4.72 0.90 4.31
N PHE A 47 -5.06 -0.37 4.09
CA PHE A 47 -4.99 -0.98 2.78
C PHE A 47 -5.99 -0.39 1.78
N LYS A 48 -7.12 0.19 2.24
CA LYS A 48 -8.09 0.89 1.36
C LYS A 48 -7.47 2.04 0.56
N GLU A 49 -6.40 2.63 1.05
CA GLU A 49 -5.72 3.75 0.38
C GLU A 49 -4.70 3.29 -0.68
N MET A 50 -4.45 1.97 -0.77
CA MET A 50 -3.39 1.39 -1.59
C MET A 50 -3.95 0.71 -2.86
N PRO A 51 -3.57 1.16 -4.07
CA PRO A 51 -4.07 0.59 -5.33
C PRO A 51 -3.36 -0.71 -5.77
N TRP A 52 -2.60 -1.35 -4.88
CA TRP A 52 -1.75 -2.52 -5.17
C TRP A 52 -2.13 -3.73 -4.30
N LYS A 53 -1.40 -4.85 -4.43
CA LYS A 53 -1.70 -6.10 -3.71
C LYS A 53 -1.16 -6.07 -2.29
N ALA A 54 -1.74 -6.85 -1.39
CA ALA A 54 -1.19 -7.09 -0.06
C ALA A 54 -1.05 -8.58 0.22
N LEU A 55 -0.11 -8.92 1.10
CA LEU A 55 -0.13 -10.24 1.74
C LEU A 55 -1.30 -10.29 2.74
N PRO A 56 -1.95 -11.46 2.89
CA PRO A 56 -2.94 -11.66 3.94
C PRO A 56 -2.35 -11.32 5.31
N TYR A 57 -3.11 -10.58 6.10
CA TYR A 57 -2.79 -10.34 7.49
C TYR A 57 -2.85 -11.67 8.28
N SER A 58 -1.90 -11.88 9.20
CA SER A 58 -1.71 -13.13 9.97
C SER A 58 -1.96 -12.92 11.46
#